data_AF-A0AAW1G8T3-F1
#
_entry.id   AF-A0AAW1G8T3-F1
#
_cell.length_a   1.000
_cell.length_b   1.000
_cell.length_c   1.000
_cell.angle_alpha   90.00
_cell.angle_beta   90.00
_cell.angle_gamma   90.00
#
_symmetry.space_group_name_H-M   'P 1'
#
loop_
_entity.id
_entity.type
_entity.pdbx_description
1 polymer ?
#
loop_
_entity_poly.entity_id
_entity_poly.type
_entity_poly.pdbx_seq_one_letter_code
_entity_poly.pdbx_strand_id
1 'polypeptide(L)' 'MQLKKNKMSVMLNIFSLICLNYALYSSSCFFAKLPEAYAFLSPIVDFMPVIPLLFFLLAFVWQAAVSFR' A
#
# COMPACT_ATOMS: atom_id res chain seq x y z
N MET A 1 -35.69 4.65 10.95
CA MET A 1 -34.34 4.83 11.54
C MET A 1 -33.45 3.57 11.39
N GLN A 2 -33.99 2.35 11.58
CA GLN A 2 -33.23 1.08 11.43
C GLN A 2 -32.72 0.81 9.99
N LEU A 3 -33.46 1.21 8.96
CA LEU A 3 -33.07 1.05 7.56
C LEU A 3 -31.78 1.81 7.18
N LYS A 4 -31.58 3.00 7.76
CA LYS A 4 -30.38 3.83 7.53
C LYS A 4 -29.14 3.25 8.23
N LYS A 5 -29.33 2.60 9.39
CA LYS A 5 -28.27 1.93 10.17
C LYS A 5 -27.73 0.69 9.44
N ASN A 6 -28.60 -0.14 8.86
CA ASN A 6 -28.18 -1.30 8.06
C ASN A 6 -27.43 -0.89 6.79
N LYS A 7 -27.88 0.16 6.08
CA LYS A 7 -27.20 0.64 4.88
C LYS A 7 -25.78 1.16 5.16
N MET A 8 -25.57 1.79 6.32
CA MET A 8 -24.25 2.30 6.73
C MET A 8 -23.30 1.17 7.19
N SER A 9 -23.84 0.12 7.81
CA SER A 9 -23.09 -1.10 8.17
C SER A 9 -22.59 -1.86 6.93
N VAL A 10 -23.44 -1.97 5.89
CA VAL A 10 -23.06 -2.61 4.62
C VAL A 10 -21.92 -1.87 3.93
N MET A 11 -21.95 -0.52 3.92
CA MET A 11 -20.90 0.29 3.29
C MET A 11 -19.53 0.11 3.99
N LEU A 12 -19.53 0.03 5.33
CA LEU A 12 -18.32 -0.23 6.11
C LEU A 12 -17.79 -1.65 5.89
N ASN A 13 -18.66 -2.64 5.76
CA ASN A 13 -18.26 -4.02 5.51
C ASN A 13 -17.62 -4.20 4.12
N ILE A 14 -18.17 -3.53 3.09
CA ILE A 14 -17.59 -3.53 1.74
C ILE A 14 -16.20 -2.87 1.76
N PHE A 15 -16.04 -1.74 2.45
CA PHE A 15 -14.74 -1.07 2.59
C PHE A 15 -13.71 -1.97 3.28
N SER A 16 -14.08 -2.62 4.38
CA SER A 16 -13.22 -3.57 5.10
C SER A 16 -12.82 -4.76 4.21
N LEU A 17 -13.77 -5.33 3.45
CA LEU A 17 -13.52 -6.43 2.52
C LEU A 17 -12.51 -6.04 1.42
N ILE A 18 -12.64 -4.83 0.88
CA ILE A 18 -11.72 -4.30 -0.15
C ILE A 18 -10.32 -4.08 0.44
N CYS A 19 -10.22 -3.47 1.63
CA CYS A 19 -8.95 -3.25 2.31
C CYS A 19 -8.23 -4.57 2.61
N LEU A 20 -8.95 -5.58 3.08
CA LEU A 20 -8.38 -6.89 3.40
C LEU A 20 -7.93 -7.63 2.13
N ASN A 21 -8.70 -7.55 1.05
CA ASN A 21 -8.32 -8.15 -0.24
C ASN A 21 -7.06 -7.50 -0.82
N TYR A 22 -6.95 -6.17 -0.74
CA TYR A 22 -5.77 -5.43 -1.21
C TYR A 22 -4.52 -5.75 -0.37
N ALA A 23 -4.67 -5.87 0.95
CA ALA A 23 -3.58 -6.26 1.85
C ALA A 23 -3.07 -7.67 1.56
N LEU A 24 -3.97 -8.63 1.32
CA LEU A 24 -3.59 -10.00 0.94
C LEU A 24 -2.97 -10.07 -0.47
N TYR A 25 -3.49 -9.33 -1.44
CA TYR A 25 -2.93 -9.29 -2.80
C TYR A 25 -1.51 -8.70 -2.80
N SER A 26 -1.29 -7.60 -2.09
CA SER A 26 0.04 -6.98 -1.93
C SER A 26 1.05 -7.96 -1.32
N SER A 27 0.63 -8.75 -0.32
CA SER A 27 1.49 -9.74 0.35
C SER A 27 1.90 -10.90 -0.58
N SER A 28 1.09 -11.20 -1.58
CA SER A 28 1.28 -12.34 -2.49
C SER A 28 2.23 -12.02 -3.65
N CYS A 29 2.37 -10.74 -4.04
CA CYS A 29 3.18 -10.33 -5.18
C CYS A 29 4.69 -10.26 -4.90
N PHE A 30 5.12 -10.32 -3.63
CA PHE A 30 6.53 -10.13 -3.24
C PHE A 30 7.38 -11.42 -3.19
N PHE A 31 6.82 -12.59 -3.47
CA PHE A 31 7.52 -13.88 -3.35
C PHE A 31 7.71 -14.63 -4.69
N ALA A 32 7.79 -13.92 -5.81
CA ALA A 32 8.12 -14.53 -7.11
C ALA A 32 9.62 -14.37 -7.40
N LYS A 33 10.30 -15.46 -7.77
CA LYS A 33 11.68 -15.38 -8.28
C LYS A 33 11.69 -14.63 -9.61
N LEU A 34 12.64 -13.71 -9.76
CA LEU A 34 12.89 -13.03 -11.03
C LEU A 34 13.37 -14.05 -12.08
N PRO A 35 13.08 -13.82 -13.38
CA PRO A 35 13.68 -14.59 -14.46
C PRO A 35 15.22 -14.54 -14.38
N GLU A 36 15.90 -15.58 -14.84
CA GLU A 36 17.36 -15.75 -14.69
C GLU A 36 18.19 -14.57 -15.22
N ALA A 37 17.75 -13.95 -16.33
CA ALA A 37 18.39 -12.75 -16.89
C ALA A 37 18.35 -11.52 -15.96
N TYR A 38 17.43 -11.47 -15.00
CA TYR A 38 17.25 -10.38 -14.04
C TYR A 38 17.66 -10.77 -12.63
N ALA A 39 18.30 -11.93 -12.43
CA ALA A 39 18.72 -12.40 -11.11
C ALA A 39 19.65 -11.40 -10.40
N PHE A 40 20.45 -10.63 -11.15
CA PHE A 40 21.29 -9.56 -10.60
C PHE A 40 20.48 -8.41 -9.96
N LEU A 41 19.24 -8.17 -10.41
CA LEU A 41 18.36 -7.14 -9.86
C LEU A 41 17.57 -7.60 -8.63
N SER A 42 17.68 -8.88 -8.23
CA SER A 42 16.97 -9.41 -7.06
C SER A 42 17.13 -8.53 -5.80
N PRO A 43 18.34 -8.08 -5.44
CA PRO A 43 18.51 -7.21 -4.28
C PRO A 43 17.73 -5.90 -4.39
N ILE A 44 17.57 -5.33 -5.59
CA ILE A 44 16.82 -4.08 -5.81
C ILE A 44 15.32 -4.31 -5.65
N VAL A 45 14.81 -5.41 -6.19
CA VAL A 45 13.39 -5.78 -6.11
C VAL A 45 12.98 -6.05 -4.66
N ASP A 46 13.89 -6.59 -3.85
CA ASP A 46 13.67 -6.77 -2.41
C ASP A 46 13.46 -5.44 -1.65
N PHE A 47 14.04 -4.33 -2.14
CA PHE A 47 13.80 -2.98 -1.58
C PHE A 47 12.62 -2.26 -2.22
N MET A 48 12.11 -2.69 -3.37
CA MET A 48 10.96 -2.08 -4.05
C MET A 48 9.69 -1.90 -3.16
N PRO A 49 9.32 -2.81 -2.22
CA PRO A 49 8.18 -2.58 -1.34
C PRO A 49 8.32 -1.37 -0.41
N VAL A 50 9.54 -0.87 -0.18
CA VAL A 50 9.79 0.29 0.70
C VAL A 50 9.48 1.62 0.03
N ILE A 51 9.37 1.66 -1.29
CA ILE A 51 9.20 2.89 -2.08
C ILE A 51 8.01 3.76 -1.61
N PRO A 52 6.81 3.21 -1.32
CA PRO A 52 5.70 4.00 -0.81
C PRO A 52 6.02 4.72 0.52
N LEU A 53 6.80 4.09 1.40
CA LEU A 53 7.24 4.72 2.65
C LEU A 53 8.21 5.86 2.39
N LEU A 54 9.11 5.72 1.40
CA LEU A 54 10.02 6.80 1.00
C LEU A 54 9.25 8.02 0.48
N PHE A 55 8.18 7.83 -0.30
CA PHE A 55 7.33 8.94 -0.75
C PHE A 55 6.57 9.61 0.41
N PHE A 56 6.11 8.83 1.37
CA PHE A 56 5.50 9.37 2.58
C PHE A 56 6.49 10.23 3.37
N LEU A 57 7.72 9.75 3.57
CA LEU A 57 8.78 10.54 4.23
C LEU A 57 9.19 11.76 3.42
N LEU A 58 9.23 11.64 2.09
CA LEU A 58 9.52 12.75 1.19
C LEU A 58 8.52 13.88 1.34
N ALA A 59 7.25 13.61 1.64
CA ALA A 59 6.27 14.66 1.92
C ALA A 59 6.67 15.52 3.14
N PHE A 60 7.21 14.92 4.21
CA PHE A 60 7.71 15.67 5.36
C PHE A 60 8.99 16.43 5.05
N VAL A 61 9.90 15.83 4.27
CA VAL A 61 11.11 16.53 3.81
C VAL A 61 10.73 17.74 2.95
N TRP A 62 9.76 17.58 2.05
CA TRP A 62 9.26 18.66 1.22
C TRP A 62 8.58 19.75 2.04
N GLN A 63 7.71 19.38 2.99
CA GLN A 63 7.09 20.34 3.90
C GLN A 63 8.13 21.07 4.75
N ALA A 64 9.15 20.39 5.27
CA ALA A 64 10.24 21.01 6.00
C ALA A 64 11.05 21.98 5.11
N ALA A 65 11.27 21.64 3.83
CA ALA A 65 11.99 22.50 2.88
C ALA A 65 11.24 23.81 2.58
N VAL A 66 9.91 23.80 2.63
CA VAL A 66 9.07 25.01 2.51
C VAL A 66 8.68 25.62 3.87
N SER A 67 9.38 25.22 4.94
CA SER A 67 9.17 25.71 6.32
C SER A 67 7.77 25.45 6.91
N PHE A 68 7.12 24.36 6.52
CA PHE A 68 5.76 24.00 6.96
C PHE A 68 4.74 25.13 6.78
N ARG A 69 4.88 25.85 5.68
CA ARG A 69 4.01 26.96 5.31
C ARG A 69 2.76 26.48 4.57
#